data_AF-A0A8X6X733-F1
#
_entry.id   AF-A0A8X6X733-F1
#
_cell.length_a   1.000
_cell.length_b   1.000
_cell.length_c   1.000
_cell.angle_alpha   90.00
_cell.angle_beta   90.00
_cell.angle_gamma   90.00
#
_symmetry.space_group_name_H-M   'P 1'
#
loop_
_entity.id
_entity.type
_entity.pdbx_description
1 polymer ?
#
loop_
_entity_poly.entity_id
_entity_poly.type
_entity_poly.pdbx_seq_one_letter_code
_entity_poly.pdbx_strand_id
1 'polypeptide(L)'
;MATCKQTAYELIQDVFSPCIAVLCSSDVEQICAKNNLTFVQMVQPFCRLNTEVTIRDPNNVPCAIKNFRFIMKHLHSQPPSPTAGKKMMHDAVASNITSATDGVLMNTLTTDNYFLKYSSTTPWFEAYREVFFQVTSSPEHEFVHNYLSCIFVVSSSHQDPLSQINELSQQLLQHQNTHNSRWFFSYVFTYYLLLHDVSSDDLAKAETVYQSMKSSFGATSCHLLQINSIPESAQNANHTKDASDPVMADPWSQFLPKYYVQNNISNNHTLEENSLDANADEEKTGDSALKIVQESGSIHHPLLYNSDTDIVNSESPLGNSNEATISSGYVNKFSKNNCKIKRHGLCLTQSDMDRIKCFVQDFCIQGLIPFIEKRVRMLSEQVANRKGLHRTLFGVTKKFFGNKPGVQTRFIFEFCCIWT
;
A
#
# COMPACT_ATOMS: atom_id res chain seq x y z
N MET A 1 6.02 -27.88 11.52
CA MET A 1 6.02 -26.40 11.44
C MET A 1 4.85 -26.00 10.57
N ALA A 2 4.18 -24.88 10.85
CA ALA A 2 3.06 -24.43 10.04
C ALA A 2 3.54 -24.13 8.60
N THR A 3 2.80 -24.58 7.60
CA THR A 3 3.16 -24.36 6.19
C THR A 3 2.70 -22.97 5.77
N CYS A 4 3.64 -22.02 5.67
CA CYS A 4 3.37 -20.72 5.07
C CYS A 4 3.36 -20.85 3.54
N LYS A 5 2.40 -20.24 2.86
CA LYS A 5 2.27 -20.30 1.40
C LYS A 5 3.41 -19.58 0.66
N GLN A 6 4.13 -18.68 1.33
CA GLN A 6 5.19 -17.85 0.77
C GLN A 6 6.51 -18.13 1.50
N THR A 7 7.61 -18.08 0.76
CA THR A 7 8.96 -18.11 1.33
C THR A 7 9.27 -16.80 2.07
N ALA A 8 10.25 -16.82 2.98
CA ALA A 8 10.68 -15.61 3.68
C ALA A 8 11.20 -14.53 2.71
N TYR A 9 11.86 -14.93 1.62
CA TYR A 9 12.36 -14.02 0.60
C TYR A 9 11.21 -13.34 -0.16
N GLU A 10 10.19 -14.09 -0.59
CA GLU A 10 9.00 -13.54 -1.24
C GLU A 10 8.24 -12.59 -0.32
N LEU A 11 8.13 -12.93 0.97
CA LEU A 11 7.49 -12.06 1.96
C LEU A 11 8.21 -10.71 2.08
N ILE A 12 9.55 -10.71 2.16
CA ILE A 12 10.35 -9.49 2.26
C ILE A 12 10.16 -8.62 1.01
N GLN A 13 10.25 -9.23 -0.18
CA GLN A 13 10.01 -8.52 -1.44
C GLN A 13 8.59 -7.93 -1.50
N ASP A 14 7.60 -8.67 -1.01
CA ASP A 14 6.20 -8.27 -1.05
C ASP A 14 5.85 -7.14 -0.06
N VAL A 15 6.46 -7.16 1.12
CA VAL A 15 6.22 -6.17 2.18
C VAL A 15 6.95 -4.87 1.88
N PHE A 16 8.20 -4.96 1.43
CA PHE A 16 9.08 -3.81 1.22
C PHE A 16 9.17 -3.39 -0.24
N SER A 17 8.09 -3.63 -0.98
CA SER A 17 8.00 -3.25 -2.39
C SER A 17 8.05 -1.72 -2.57
N PRO A 18 8.66 -1.23 -3.66
CA PRO A 18 8.63 0.16 -4.10
C PRO A 18 7.27 0.82 -4.00
N CYS A 19 7.22 2.02 -3.44
CA CYS A 19 6.02 2.84 -3.49
C CYS A 19 6.13 3.87 -4.62
N ILE A 20 5.06 3.96 -5.43
CA ILE A 20 4.90 4.93 -6.51
C ILE A 20 3.67 5.77 -6.19
N ALA A 21 3.84 7.08 -6.13
CA ALA A 21 2.74 8.01 -5.90
C ALA A 21 1.90 8.15 -7.18
N VAL A 22 0.59 8.30 -7.02
CA VAL A 22 -0.34 8.57 -8.13
C VAL A 22 -1.20 9.78 -7.80
N LEU A 23 -1.32 10.68 -8.76
CA LEU A 23 -2.26 11.79 -8.78
C LEU A 23 -3.18 11.64 -9.98
N CYS A 24 -4.49 11.65 -9.74
CA CYS A 24 -5.51 11.51 -10.76
C CYS A 24 -6.33 12.80 -10.84
N SER A 25 -6.79 13.18 -12.03
CA SER A 25 -7.90 14.13 -12.14
C SER A 25 -9.22 13.50 -11.66
N SER A 26 -10.21 14.33 -11.33
CA SER A 26 -11.54 13.86 -10.92
C SER A 26 -12.19 12.97 -11.97
N ASP A 27 -12.01 13.31 -13.25
CA ASP A 27 -12.61 12.60 -14.38
C ASP A 27 -12.09 11.16 -14.49
N VAL A 28 -10.81 10.95 -14.18
CA VAL A 28 -10.18 9.62 -14.17
C VAL A 28 -10.83 8.72 -13.13
N GLU A 29 -11.10 9.25 -11.93
CA GLU A 29 -11.77 8.48 -10.89
C GLU A 29 -13.22 8.16 -11.28
N GLN A 30 -13.91 9.06 -11.98
CA GLN A 30 -15.26 8.78 -12.51
C GLN A 30 -15.25 7.68 -13.59
N ILE A 31 -14.26 7.69 -14.49
CA ILE A 31 -14.08 6.64 -15.51
C ILE A 31 -13.80 5.28 -14.84
N CYS A 32 -12.94 5.25 -13.82
CA CYS A 32 -12.60 4.02 -13.10
C CYS A 32 -13.78 3.52 -12.24
N ALA A 33 -14.59 4.44 -11.69
CA ALA A 33 -15.75 4.10 -10.86
C ALA A 33 -16.80 3.24 -11.60
N LYS A 34 -16.87 3.31 -12.93
CA LYS A 34 -17.68 2.39 -13.75
C LYS A 34 -17.33 0.90 -13.50
N ASN A 35 -16.11 0.62 -13.06
CA ASN A 35 -15.62 -0.71 -12.73
C ASN A 35 -15.65 -1.04 -11.23
N ASN A 36 -16.27 -0.20 -10.39
CA ASN A 36 -16.23 -0.29 -8.92
C ASN A 36 -14.80 -0.20 -8.34
N LEU A 37 -13.87 0.48 -9.02
CA LEU A 37 -12.46 0.57 -8.63
C LEU A 37 -11.98 2.03 -8.73
N THR A 38 -11.08 2.45 -7.85
CA THR A 38 -10.24 3.64 -8.12
C THR A 38 -9.17 3.30 -9.16
N PHE A 39 -8.52 4.30 -9.75
CA PHE A 39 -7.43 4.03 -10.70
C PHE A 39 -6.32 3.19 -10.07
N VAL A 40 -5.90 3.53 -8.84
CA VAL A 40 -4.85 2.79 -8.11
C VAL A 40 -5.27 1.34 -7.89
N GLN A 41 -6.52 1.09 -7.48
CA GLN A 41 -7.03 -0.26 -7.29
C GLN A 41 -7.04 -1.04 -8.62
N MET A 42 -7.43 -0.40 -9.72
CA MET A 42 -7.51 -1.01 -11.04
C MET A 42 -6.15 -1.55 -11.51
N VAL A 43 -5.07 -0.78 -11.31
CA VAL A 43 -3.72 -1.14 -11.81
C VAL A 43 -2.92 -2.01 -10.84
N GLN A 44 -3.27 -2.04 -9.55
CA GLN A 44 -2.54 -2.73 -8.50
C GLN A 44 -2.24 -4.22 -8.79
N PRO A 45 -3.15 -5.03 -9.38
CA PRO A 45 -2.87 -6.42 -9.73
C PRO A 45 -1.71 -6.60 -10.71
N PHE A 46 -1.45 -5.60 -11.55
CA PHE A 46 -0.48 -5.67 -12.63
C PHE A 46 0.91 -5.17 -12.20
N CYS A 47 1.04 -4.64 -10.97
CA CYS A 47 2.30 -4.07 -10.45
C CYS A 47 3.34 -5.13 -10.02
N ARG A 48 3.06 -6.42 -10.22
CA ARG A 48 4.06 -7.51 -10.16
C ARG A 48 4.39 -7.92 -11.59
N LEU A 49 5.62 -7.65 -12.01
CA LEU A 49 6.06 -7.95 -13.37
C LEU A 49 6.34 -9.44 -13.54
N ASN A 50 5.82 -10.01 -14.63
CA ASN A 50 6.12 -11.39 -15.03
C ASN A 50 7.45 -11.49 -15.81
N THR A 51 7.95 -10.36 -16.28
CA THR A 51 9.20 -10.27 -17.06
C THR A 51 10.36 -9.96 -16.12
N GLU A 52 11.50 -10.58 -16.38
CA GLU A 52 12.76 -10.25 -15.70
C GLU A 52 13.19 -8.83 -16.10
N VAL A 53 13.50 -8.01 -15.09
CA VAL A 53 13.98 -6.64 -15.26
C VAL A 53 15.49 -6.63 -15.02
N THR A 54 16.24 -5.89 -15.83
CA THR A 54 17.69 -5.72 -15.61
C THR A 54 17.97 -4.31 -15.11
N ILE A 55 18.66 -4.19 -13.99
CA ILE A 55 19.17 -2.93 -13.44
C ILE A 55 20.69 -2.95 -13.49
N ARG A 56 21.31 -1.87 -13.93
CA ARG A 56 22.77 -1.72 -13.91
C ARG A 56 23.25 -1.09 -12.60
N ASP A 57 24.26 -1.68 -12.00
CA ASP A 57 24.93 -1.13 -10.82
C ASP A 57 25.71 0.17 -11.17
N PRO A 58 26.29 0.88 -10.17
CA PRO A 58 27.11 2.06 -10.43
C PRO A 58 28.32 1.80 -11.35
N ASN A 59 28.83 0.57 -11.42
CA ASN A 59 29.93 0.15 -12.29
C ASN A 59 29.44 -0.33 -13.67
N ASN A 60 28.16 -0.15 -13.98
CA ASN A 60 27.50 -0.55 -15.22
C ASN A 60 27.38 -2.08 -15.42
N VAL A 61 27.47 -2.85 -14.34
CA VAL A 61 27.26 -4.31 -14.33
C VAL A 61 25.76 -4.60 -14.27
N PRO A 62 25.20 -5.39 -15.20
CA PRO A 62 23.79 -5.74 -15.21
C PRO A 62 23.44 -6.75 -14.12
N CYS A 63 22.40 -6.45 -13.34
CA CYS A 63 21.80 -7.29 -12.31
C CYS A 63 20.36 -7.61 -12.72
N ALA A 64 20.04 -8.90 -12.84
CA ALA A 64 18.70 -9.33 -13.23
C ALA A 64 17.82 -9.54 -11.99
N ILE A 65 16.61 -8.98 -12.04
CA ILE A 65 15.62 -9.01 -10.97
C ILE A 65 14.39 -9.75 -11.49
N LYS A 66 14.09 -10.87 -10.84
CA LYS A 66 12.89 -11.67 -11.12
C LYS A 66 11.77 -11.22 -10.21
N ASN A 67 10.54 -11.25 -10.74
CA ASN A 67 9.33 -10.90 -9.99
C ASN A 67 9.37 -9.48 -9.40
N PHE A 68 9.98 -8.53 -10.11
CA PHE A 68 10.00 -7.13 -9.65
C PHE A 68 8.57 -6.66 -9.42
N ARG A 69 8.31 -6.21 -8.19
CA ARG A 69 7.00 -5.76 -7.74
C ARG A 69 7.11 -4.34 -7.24
N PHE A 70 6.08 -3.53 -7.44
CA PHE A 70 5.89 -2.24 -6.80
C PHE A 70 4.43 -2.07 -6.37
N ILE A 71 4.17 -1.00 -5.62
CA ILE A 71 2.87 -0.63 -5.09
C ILE A 71 2.57 0.79 -5.55
N MET A 72 1.40 1.00 -6.14
CA MET A 72 0.90 2.33 -6.44
C MET A 72 0.01 2.80 -5.29
N LYS A 73 0.16 4.05 -4.87
CA LYS A 73 -0.69 4.66 -3.83
C LYS A 73 -1.08 6.07 -4.24
N HIS A 74 -2.28 6.50 -3.87
CA HIS A 74 -2.64 7.91 -4.00
C HIS A 74 -1.66 8.76 -3.20
N LEU A 75 -1.21 9.88 -3.75
CA LEU A 75 -0.24 10.75 -3.07
C LEU A 75 -0.70 11.15 -1.65
N HIS A 76 -1.99 11.39 -1.50
CA HIS A 76 -2.61 11.83 -0.24
C HIS A 76 -3.05 10.67 0.66
N SER A 77 -2.75 9.40 0.32
CA SER A 77 -3.11 8.27 1.16
C SER A 77 -2.38 8.38 2.50
N GLN A 78 -3.13 8.45 3.60
CA GLN A 78 -2.58 8.42 4.95
C GLN A 78 -2.74 7.03 5.53
N PRO A 79 -1.78 6.56 6.35
CA PRO A 79 -1.99 5.35 7.13
C PRO A 79 -3.22 5.54 8.03
N PRO A 80 -3.97 4.48 8.32
CA PRO A 80 -5.09 4.56 9.24
C PRO A 80 -4.61 5.02 10.63
N SER A 81 -5.52 5.65 11.39
CA SER A 81 -5.21 6.00 12.78
C SER A 81 -4.83 4.75 13.58
N PRO A 82 -4.00 4.86 14.64
CA PRO A 82 -3.60 3.70 15.44
C PRO A 82 -4.79 2.87 15.96
N THR A 83 -5.90 3.53 16.31
CA THR A 83 -7.14 2.86 16.74
C THR A 83 -7.80 2.10 15.60
N ALA A 84 -7.90 2.70 14.41
CA ALA A 84 -8.45 2.04 13.23
C ALA A 84 -7.56 0.86 12.79
N GLY A 85 -6.22 1.03 12.80
CA GLY A 85 -5.27 -0.03 12.49
C GLY A 85 -5.38 -1.22 13.45
N LYS A 86 -5.50 -0.97 14.77
CA LYS A 86 -5.77 -2.01 15.77
C LYS A 86 -7.07 -2.76 15.49
N LYS A 87 -8.15 -2.03 15.18
CA LYS A 87 -9.43 -2.63 14.81
C LYS A 87 -9.29 -3.51 13.56
N MET A 88 -8.64 -3.02 12.50
CA MET A 88 -8.42 -3.79 11.27
C MET A 88 -7.66 -5.09 11.54
N MET A 89 -6.61 -5.04 12.38
CA MET A 89 -5.86 -6.24 12.76
C MET A 89 -6.73 -7.23 13.54
N HIS A 90 -7.55 -6.73 14.47
CA HIS A 90 -8.50 -7.55 15.23
C HIS A 90 -9.53 -8.21 14.31
N ASP A 91 -10.12 -7.44 13.40
CA ASP A 91 -11.13 -7.92 12.44
C ASP A 91 -10.54 -8.96 11.47
N ALA A 92 -9.26 -8.81 11.09
CA ALA A 92 -8.54 -9.79 10.30
C ALA A 92 -8.34 -11.11 11.03
N VAL A 93 -8.00 -11.08 12.32
CA VAL A 93 -7.93 -12.28 13.14
C VAL A 93 -9.31 -12.91 13.28
N ALA A 94 -10.32 -12.13 13.69
CA ALA A 94 -11.67 -12.63 13.94
C ALA A 94 -12.32 -13.28 12.71
N SER A 95 -12.08 -12.74 11.52
CA SER A 95 -12.63 -13.26 10.26
C SER A 95 -11.93 -14.51 9.73
N ASN A 96 -10.75 -14.85 10.27
CA ASN A 96 -9.91 -15.96 9.80
C ASN A 96 -9.64 -17.01 10.90
N ILE A 97 -10.29 -16.92 12.06
CA ILE A 97 -10.31 -18.00 13.05
C ILE A 97 -11.27 -19.08 12.55
N THR A 98 -10.72 -20.20 12.09
CA THR A 98 -11.48 -21.43 11.86
C THR A 98 -11.83 -22.09 13.18
N SER A 99 -13.11 -22.35 13.42
CA SER A 99 -13.58 -23.13 14.56
C SER A 99 -13.12 -24.59 14.44
N ALA A 100 -12.71 -25.21 15.55
CA ALA A 100 -12.22 -26.60 15.59
C ALA A 100 -13.24 -27.66 15.10
N THR A 101 -14.49 -27.26 14.87
CA THR A 101 -15.60 -28.09 14.36
C THR A 101 -15.62 -28.23 12.84
N ASP A 102 -14.92 -27.36 12.09
CA ASP A 102 -15.02 -27.27 10.62
C ASP A 102 -14.04 -28.22 9.89
N GLY A 103 -14.01 -29.50 10.27
CA GLY A 103 -13.28 -30.54 9.50
C GLY A 103 -11.77 -30.29 9.32
N VAL A 104 -11.18 -29.35 10.07
CA VAL A 104 -9.76 -29.02 9.99
C VAL A 104 -8.96 -30.15 10.62
N LEU A 105 -8.08 -30.78 9.84
CA LEU A 105 -7.11 -31.75 10.33
C LEU A 105 -6.20 -31.08 11.38
N MET A 106 -6.48 -31.36 12.65
CA MET A 106 -5.69 -30.91 13.79
C MET A 106 -4.59 -31.93 14.07
N ASN A 107 -3.34 -31.46 14.12
CA ASN A 107 -2.22 -32.27 14.55
C ASN A 107 -2.27 -32.41 16.06
N THR A 108 -1.87 -33.58 16.57
CA THR A 108 -1.74 -33.81 18.02
C THR A 108 -0.27 -33.96 18.36
N LEU A 109 0.23 -33.13 19.27
CA LEU A 109 1.52 -33.31 19.91
C LEU A 109 1.30 -33.94 21.28
N THR A 110 1.81 -35.15 21.42
CA THR A 110 1.76 -35.94 22.65
C THR A 110 3.04 -35.68 23.44
N THR A 111 2.91 -35.14 24.65
CA THR A 111 4.00 -35.10 25.64
C THR A 111 3.54 -35.93 26.84
N ASP A 112 4.48 -36.42 27.66
CA ASP A 112 4.18 -37.31 28.80
C ASP A 112 3.10 -36.75 29.76
N ASN A 113 2.91 -35.43 29.79
CA ASN A 113 2.01 -34.74 30.71
C ASN A 113 0.81 -34.02 30.04
N TYR A 114 0.76 -33.91 28.70
CA TYR A 114 -0.35 -33.25 28.01
C TYR A 114 -0.44 -33.59 26.52
N PHE A 115 -1.66 -33.45 25.98
CA PHE A 115 -1.97 -33.57 24.55
C PHE A 115 -2.29 -32.19 24.00
N LEU A 116 -1.47 -31.66 23.11
CA LEU A 116 -1.71 -30.38 22.44
C LEU A 116 -2.27 -30.62 21.04
N LYS A 117 -3.51 -30.17 20.79
CA LYS A 117 -4.09 -30.11 19.44
C LYS A 117 -3.78 -28.76 18.82
N TYR A 118 -3.24 -28.76 17.61
CA TYR A 118 -2.91 -27.52 16.88
C TYR A 118 -3.18 -27.69 15.38
N SER A 119 -3.52 -26.58 14.72
CA SER A 119 -3.66 -26.56 13.27
C SER A 119 -2.29 -26.51 12.59
N SER A 120 -2.14 -27.25 11.49
CA SER A 120 -0.95 -27.18 10.64
C SER A 120 -0.83 -25.86 9.85
N THR A 121 -1.89 -25.06 9.82
CA THR A 121 -1.91 -23.73 9.22
C THR A 121 -2.46 -22.68 10.19
N THR A 122 -2.01 -21.44 10.07
CA THR A 122 -2.51 -20.31 10.87
C THR A 122 -3.01 -19.17 9.98
N PRO A 123 -4.16 -19.33 9.28
CA PRO A 123 -4.69 -18.31 8.37
C PRO A 123 -4.93 -16.97 9.05
N TRP A 124 -5.38 -16.99 10.31
CA TRP A 124 -5.53 -15.78 11.13
C TRP A 124 -4.23 -15.00 11.31
N PHE A 125 -3.09 -15.69 11.41
CA PHE A 125 -1.79 -15.05 11.58
C PHE A 125 -1.30 -14.46 10.26
N GLU A 126 -1.53 -15.15 9.14
CA GLU A 126 -1.25 -14.61 7.81
C GLU A 126 -2.06 -13.33 7.55
N ALA A 127 -3.37 -13.37 7.83
CA ALA A 127 -4.24 -12.20 7.70
C ALA A 127 -3.85 -11.06 8.64
N TYR A 128 -3.55 -11.36 9.91
CA TYR A 128 -3.03 -10.37 10.87
C TYR A 128 -1.74 -9.71 10.36
N ARG A 129 -0.78 -10.52 9.90
CA ARG A 129 0.52 -10.05 9.41
C ARG A 129 0.38 -9.16 8.19
N GLU A 130 -0.48 -9.53 7.23
CA GLU A 130 -0.79 -8.69 6.07
C GLU A 130 -1.31 -7.32 6.49
N VAL A 131 -2.29 -7.29 7.41
CA VAL A 131 -2.85 -6.03 7.91
C VAL A 131 -1.83 -5.25 8.73
N PHE A 132 -1.01 -5.91 9.55
CA PHE A 132 0.03 -5.28 10.34
C PHE A 132 0.95 -4.42 9.47
N PHE A 133 1.45 -4.96 8.34
CA PHE A 133 2.30 -4.21 7.41
C PHE A 133 1.56 -3.11 6.63
N GLN A 134 0.24 -3.20 6.49
CA GLN A 134 -0.56 -2.14 5.88
C GLN A 134 -0.84 -0.97 6.82
N VAL A 135 -0.99 -1.23 8.12
CA VAL A 135 -1.42 -0.24 9.12
C VAL A 135 -0.28 0.34 9.95
N THR A 136 0.91 -0.27 9.91
CA THR A 136 2.09 0.27 10.60
C THR A 136 2.62 1.50 9.88
N SER A 137 2.63 2.63 10.59
CA SER A 137 3.26 3.85 10.11
C SER A 137 4.78 3.67 10.04
N SER A 138 5.37 4.08 8.93
CA SER A 138 6.83 4.11 8.81
C SER A 138 7.41 5.21 9.69
N PRO A 139 8.45 4.92 10.49
CA PRO A 139 9.21 5.95 11.17
C PRO A 139 9.82 6.94 10.17
N GLU A 140 9.99 8.19 10.57
CA GLU A 140 10.53 9.25 9.70
C GLU A 140 11.96 8.98 9.19
N HIS A 141 12.71 8.13 9.89
CA HIS A 141 14.08 7.75 9.54
C HIS A 141 14.17 6.51 8.62
N GLU A 142 13.04 5.94 8.21
CA GLU A 142 13.00 4.81 7.29
C GLU A 142 12.59 5.26 5.89
N PHE A 143 13.31 4.78 4.87
CA PHE A 143 13.05 5.12 3.47
C PHE A 143 12.20 4.09 2.73
N VAL A 144 11.79 3.01 3.41
CA VAL A 144 11.26 1.80 2.77
C VAL A 144 9.89 2.03 2.12
N HIS A 145 9.11 2.98 2.64
CA HIS A 145 7.78 3.32 2.11
C HIS A 145 7.76 4.69 1.41
N ASN A 146 8.93 5.27 1.18
CA ASN A 146 9.04 6.54 0.49
C ASN A 146 8.77 6.36 -1.00
N TYR A 147 8.15 7.38 -1.60
CA TYR A 147 7.86 7.37 -3.02
C TYR A 147 9.12 7.54 -3.85
N LEU A 148 9.31 6.66 -4.84
CA LEU A 148 10.41 6.75 -5.80
C LEU A 148 10.09 7.69 -6.97
N SER A 149 8.83 7.74 -7.38
CA SER A 149 8.34 8.52 -8.51
C SER A 149 6.85 8.86 -8.34
N CYS A 150 6.33 9.70 -9.23
CA CYS A 150 4.91 10.04 -9.29
C CYS A 150 4.34 9.77 -10.70
N ILE A 151 3.09 9.32 -10.78
CA ILE A 151 2.34 9.20 -12.03
C ILE A 151 1.19 10.21 -12.00
N PHE A 152 1.09 11.02 -13.04
CA PHE A 152 -0.05 11.91 -13.26
C PHE A 152 -0.99 11.27 -14.26
N VAL A 153 -2.25 11.13 -13.88
CA VAL A 153 -3.28 10.51 -14.70
C VAL A 153 -4.35 11.55 -15.00
N VAL A 154 -4.57 11.82 -16.29
CA VAL A 154 -5.58 12.75 -16.77
C VAL A 154 -6.46 12.09 -17.82
N SER A 155 -7.71 12.53 -17.93
CA SER A 155 -8.67 11.98 -18.90
C SER A 155 -8.54 12.66 -20.26
N SER A 156 -8.74 11.90 -21.34
CA SER A 156 -8.95 12.45 -22.69
C SER A 156 -10.24 13.25 -22.85
N SER A 157 -11.23 13.01 -21.98
CA SER A 157 -12.52 13.72 -21.98
C SER A 157 -12.40 15.14 -21.43
N HIS A 158 -11.33 15.42 -20.67
CA HIS A 158 -11.13 16.73 -20.07
C HIS A 158 -11.03 17.82 -21.15
N GLN A 159 -11.63 18.99 -20.87
CA GLN A 159 -11.57 20.17 -21.76
C GLN A 159 -10.13 20.58 -22.14
N ASP A 160 -9.21 20.66 -21.16
CA ASP A 160 -7.79 20.91 -21.37
C ASP A 160 -6.92 19.98 -20.50
N PRO A 161 -6.52 18.80 -21.01
CA PRO A 161 -5.71 17.84 -20.27
C PRO A 161 -4.31 18.37 -19.91
N LEU A 162 -3.74 19.29 -20.71
CA LEU A 162 -2.40 19.84 -20.44
C LEU A 162 -2.43 20.83 -19.28
N SER A 163 -3.47 21.67 -19.20
CA SER A 163 -3.69 22.51 -18.02
C SER A 163 -3.86 21.67 -16.76
N GLN A 164 -4.66 20.59 -16.84
CA GLN A 164 -4.86 19.68 -15.71
C GLN A 164 -3.54 19.04 -15.22
N ILE A 165 -2.65 18.65 -16.14
CA ILE A 165 -1.31 18.14 -15.79
C ILE A 165 -0.51 19.19 -15.02
N ASN A 166 -0.57 20.47 -15.43
CA ASN A 166 0.13 21.55 -14.73
C ASN A 166 -0.42 21.78 -13.32
N GLU A 167 -1.72 21.63 -13.11
CA GLU A 167 -2.34 21.68 -11.78
C GLU A 167 -1.84 20.54 -10.88
N LEU A 168 -1.81 19.31 -11.39
CA LEU A 168 -1.27 18.16 -10.65
C LEU A 168 0.22 18.35 -10.31
N SER A 169 0.98 18.99 -11.21
CA SER A 169 2.38 19.37 -10.97
C SER A 169 2.51 20.35 -9.80
N GLN A 170 1.64 21.36 -9.73
CA GLN A 170 1.61 22.30 -8.61
C GLN A 170 1.25 21.61 -7.29
N GLN A 171 0.29 20.67 -7.30
CA GLN A 171 -0.05 19.88 -6.10
C GLN A 171 1.14 19.04 -5.62
N LEU A 172 1.87 18.41 -6.54
CA LEU A 172 3.08 17.66 -6.20
C LEU A 172 4.13 18.56 -5.53
N LEU A 173 4.40 19.74 -6.12
CA LEU A 173 5.35 20.72 -5.58
C LEU A 173 4.97 21.18 -4.17
N GLN A 174 3.69 21.49 -3.94
CA GLN A 174 3.18 21.86 -2.61
C GLN A 174 3.38 20.72 -1.60
N HIS A 175 3.05 19.49 -1.99
CA HIS A 175 3.22 18.34 -1.11
C HIS A 175 4.71 18.04 -0.80
N GLN A 176 5.63 18.26 -1.75
CA GLN A 176 7.07 18.13 -1.50
C GLN A 176 7.59 19.15 -0.48
N ASN A 177 7.05 20.37 -0.47
CA ASN A 177 7.44 21.40 0.49
C ASN A 177 6.94 21.09 1.91
N THR A 178 5.74 20.52 2.04
CA THR A 178 5.13 20.19 3.35
C THR A 178 5.61 18.83 3.89
N HIS A 179 5.88 17.85 3.01
CA HIS A 179 6.17 16.46 3.36
C HIS A 179 7.37 15.91 2.57
N ASN A 180 8.52 16.56 2.68
CA ASN A 180 9.74 16.13 1.99
C ASN A 180 10.21 14.72 2.38
N SER A 181 9.98 14.30 3.63
CA SER A 181 10.41 12.99 4.17
C SER A 181 9.73 11.80 3.51
N ARG A 182 8.62 12.01 2.77
CA ARG A 182 7.91 10.96 2.03
C ARG A 182 8.52 10.61 0.67
N TRP A 183 9.52 11.37 0.22
CA TRP A 183 10.17 11.15 -1.08
C TRP A 183 11.55 10.56 -0.89
N PHE A 184 11.90 9.59 -1.72
CA PHE A 184 13.23 9.00 -1.68
C PHE A 184 14.28 9.93 -2.30
N PHE A 185 13.92 10.62 -3.39
CA PHE A 185 14.80 11.55 -4.09
C PHE A 185 14.23 12.97 -4.02
N SER A 186 15.09 13.99 -3.93
CA SER A 186 14.68 15.39 -3.99
C SER A 186 14.08 15.77 -5.35
N TYR A 187 14.60 15.17 -6.42
CA TYR A 187 13.98 15.26 -7.73
C TYR A 187 13.11 14.03 -7.96
N VAL A 188 11.83 14.27 -8.19
CA VAL A 188 10.84 13.22 -8.42
C VAL A 188 10.69 13.00 -9.92
N PHE A 189 10.84 11.75 -10.34
CA PHE A 189 10.48 11.36 -11.70
C PHE A 189 8.96 11.38 -11.85
N THR A 190 8.46 12.07 -12.87
CA THR A 190 7.03 12.12 -13.18
C THR A 190 6.76 11.42 -14.49
N TYR A 191 5.81 10.48 -14.47
CA TYR A 191 5.29 9.81 -15.66
C TYR A 191 3.86 10.27 -15.93
N TYR A 192 3.52 10.48 -17.19
CA TYR A 192 2.26 11.09 -17.59
C TYR A 192 1.41 10.04 -18.30
N LEU A 193 0.19 9.83 -17.81
CA LEU A 193 -0.77 8.89 -18.35
C LEU A 193 -2.02 9.64 -18.82
N LEU A 194 -2.32 9.52 -20.11
CA LEU A 194 -3.60 9.93 -20.67
C LEU A 194 -4.52 8.71 -20.67
N LEU A 195 -5.60 8.77 -19.88
CA LEU A 195 -6.61 7.73 -19.80
C LEU A 195 -7.74 8.04 -20.79
N HIS A 196 -8.09 7.06 -21.61
CA HIS A 196 -9.16 7.18 -22.60
C HIS A 196 -10.23 6.12 -22.36
N ASP A 197 -11.46 6.57 -22.18
CA ASP A 197 -12.63 5.70 -22.11
C ASP A 197 -13.17 5.44 -23.51
N VAL A 198 -12.96 4.21 -23.99
CA VAL A 198 -13.34 3.77 -25.34
C VAL A 198 -14.86 3.80 -25.54
N SER A 199 -15.65 3.72 -24.47
CA SER A 199 -17.11 3.70 -24.57
C SER A 199 -17.75 5.07 -24.79
N SER A 200 -17.05 6.17 -24.46
CA SER A 200 -17.65 7.50 -24.40
C SER A 200 -16.93 8.59 -25.20
N ASP A 201 -15.64 8.44 -25.49
CA ASP A 201 -14.83 9.50 -26.11
C ASP A 201 -14.38 9.16 -27.55
N ASP A 202 -14.06 10.20 -28.32
CA ASP A 202 -13.42 10.05 -29.63
C ASP A 202 -11.91 9.77 -29.50
N LEU A 203 -11.48 8.60 -29.98
CA LEU A 203 -10.09 8.16 -29.99
C LEU A 203 -9.18 9.09 -30.81
N ALA A 204 -9.66 9.68 -31.92
CA ALA A 204 -8.84 10.57 -32.75
C ALA A 204 -8.47 11.86 -32.01
N LYS A 205 -9.40 12.40 -31.22
CA LYS A 205 -9.14 13.52 -30.31
C LYS A 205 -8.12 13.13 -29.25
N ALA A 206 -8.28 11.97 -28.62
CA ALA A 206 -7.35 11.48 -27.59
C ALA A 206 -5.92 11.32 -28.12
N GLU A 207 -5.76 10.76 -29.33
CA GLU A 207 -4.46 10.63 -29.98
C GLU A 207 -3.82 12.00 -30.27
N THR A 208 -4.60 12.99 -30.70
CA THR A 208 -4.11 14.36 -30.92
C THR A 208 -3.59 15.00 -29.63
N VAL A 209 -4.34 14.86 -28.52
CA VAL A 209 -3.90 15.31 -27.19
C VAL A 209 -2.62 14.57 -26.78
N TYR A 210 -2.56 13.27 -27.02
CA TYR A 210 -1.40 12.45 -26.70
C TYR A 210 -0.13 12.89 -27.44
N GLN A 211 -0.23 13.26 -28.72
CA GLN A 211 0.90 13.81 -29.49
C GLN A 211 1.38 15.15 -28.91
N SER A 212 0.46 16.02 -28.49
CA SER A 212 0.79 17.27 -27.79
C SER A 212 1.50 16.99 -26.46
N MET A 213 1.01 16.01 -25.69
CA MET A 213 1.60 15.60 -24.42
C MET A 213 3.03 15.07 -24.58
N LYS A 214 3.27 14.23 -25.59
CA LYS A 214 4.63 13.75 -25.93
C LYS A 214 5.57 14.88 -26.33
N SER A 215 5.07 15.90 -27.02
CA SER A 215 5.85 17.07 -27.41
C SER A 215 6.26 17.92 -26.21
N SER A 216 5.36 18.06 -25.22
CA SER A 216 5.60 18.86 -24.01
C SER A 216 6.45 18.16 -22.95
N PHE A 217 6.25 16.87 -22.73
CA PHE A 217 6.84 16.13 -21.60
C PHE A 217 7.82 15.02 -21.99
N GLY A 218 7.99 14.79 -23.30
CA GLY A 218 8.85 13.76 -23.85
C GLY A 218 8.13 12.43 -24.08
N ALA A 219 8.38 11.83 -25.24
CA ALA A 219 7.68 10.61 -25.67
C ALA A 219 7.90 9.39 -24.75
N THR A 220 9.05 9.28 -24.10
CA THR A 220 9.40 8.16 -23.22
C THR A 220 8.72 8.24 -21.85
N SER A 221 8.16 9.39 -21.50
CA SER A 221 7.53 9.64 -20.19
C SER A 221 6.00 9.72 -20.29
N CYS A 222 5.43 9.44 -21.46
CA CYS A 222 4.01 9.54 -21.74
C CYS A 222 3.44 8.18 -22.15
N HIS A 223 2.19 7.91 -21.77
CA HIS A 223 1.45 6.73 -22.24
C HIS A 223 -0.04 7.07 -22.47
N LEU A 224 -0.65 6.46 -23.48
CA LEU A 224 -2.10 6.51 -23.73
C LEU A 224 -2.71 5.17 -23.37
N LEU A 225 -3.54 5.13 -22.33
CA LEU A 225 -4.20 3.92 -21.85
C LEU A 225 -5.68 3.95 -22.22
N GLN A 226 -6.11 2.98 -23.02
CA GLN A 226 -7.49 2.80 -23.43
C GLN A 226 -8.16 1.73 -22.58
N ILE A 227 -9.27 2.06 -21.93
CA ILE A 227 -10.05 1.15 -21.07
C ILE A 227 -11.55 1.21 -21.40
N ASN A 228 -12.33 0.37 -20.72
CA ASN A 228 -13.79 0.34 -20.79
C ASN A 228 -14.32 -0.04 -22.18
N SER A 229 -13.77 -1.09 -22.79
CA SER A 229 -14.23 -1.56 -24.10
C SER A 229 -15.60 -2.26 -24.07
N ILE A 230 -16.14 -2.58 -22.88
CA ILE A 230 -17.50 -3.11 -22.72
C ILE A 230 -18.49 -1.96 -22.41
N PRO A 231 -19.44 -1.65 -23.31
CA PRO A 231 -20.39 -0.57 -23.10
C PRO A 231 -21.37 -0.89 -21.96
N GLU A 232 -21.85 0.14 -21.27
CA GLU A 232 -22.76 0.04 -20.12
C GLU A 232 -24.05 -0.73 -20.43
N SER A 233 -24.54 -0.65 -21.66
CA SER A 233 -25.72 -1.40 -22.14
C SER A 233 -25.53 -2.92 -22.10
N ALA A 234 -24.32 -3.42 -22.34
CA ALA A 234 -24.00 -4.85 -22.31
C ALA A 234 -23.82 -5.39 -20.89
N GLN A 235 -23.57 -4.51 -19.90
CA GLN A 235 -23.34 -4.89 -18.51
C GLN A 235 -24.65 -5.32 -17.82
N ASN A 236 -25.74 -4.61 -18.10
CA ASN A 236 -27.08 -4.92 -17.56
C ASN A 236 -27.63 -6.26 -18.09
N ALA A 237 -27.23 -6.68 -19.29
CA ALA A 237 -27.62 -7.96 -19.88
C ALA A 237 -26.91 -9.17 -19.23
N ASN A 238 -25.73 -8.96 -18.64
CA ASN A 238 -24.98 -10.01 -17.94
C ASN A 238 -25.42 -10.18 -16.48
N HIS A 239 -26.06 -9.16 -15.88
CA HIS A 239 -26.61 -9.24 -14.52
C HIS A 239 -27.78 -10.24 -14.37
N THR A 240 -28.43 -10.65 -15.48
CA THR A 240 -29.58 -11.58 -15.46
C THR A 240 -29.22 -13.03 -15.75
N LYS A 241 -27.96 -13.36 -16.07
CA LYS A 241 -27.49 -14.74 -16.37
C LYS A 241 -26.80 -15.45 -15.20
N ASP A 242 -26.82 -14.86 -14.00
CA ASP A 242 -26.08 -15.35 -12.85
C ASP A 242 -26.80 -16.48 -12.08
N ALA A 243 -26.68 -17.71 -12.61
CA ALA A 243 -26.79 -18.92 -11.78
C ALA A 243 -25.88 -20.08 -12.23
N SER A 244 -25.26 -20.02 -13.41
CA SER A 244 -24.57 -21.19 -13.97
C SER A 244 -23.24 -20.95 -14.67
N ASP A 245 -22.76 -19.71 -14.81
CA ASP A 245 -21.45 -19.47 -15.42
C ASP A 245 -20.30 -19.59 -14.40
N PRO A 246 -19.13 -20.14 -14.80
CA PRO A 246 -17.99 -20.29 -13.93
C PRO A 246 -17.57 -18.91 -13.42
N VAL A 247 -17.61 -18.74 -12.10
CA VAL A 247 -17.17 -17.52 -11.40
C VAL A 247 -15.72 -17.26 -11.78
N MET A 248 -15.48 -16.38 -12.75
CA MET A 248 -14.14 -15.88 -13.04
C MET A 248 -13.59 -15.28 -11.73
N ALA A 249 -12.40 -15.73 -11.32
CA ALA A 249 -11.78 -15.24 -10.11
C ALA A 249 -11.57 -13.72 -10.23
N ASP A 250 -12.16 -12.95 -9.32
CA ASP A 250 -12.02 -11.49 -9.28
C ASP A 250 -10.57 -11.13 -8.93
N PRO A 251 -9.77 -10.64 -9.90
CA PRO A 251 -8.34 -10.42 -9.68
C PRO A 251 -8.07 -9.27 -8.70
N TRP A 252 -9.04 -8.38 -8.47
CA TRP A 252 -8.94 -7.24 -7.57
C TRP A 252 -9.25 -7.59 -6.12
N SER A 253 -10.08 -8.60 -5.88
CA SER A 253 -10.53 -9.02 -4.54
C SER A 253 -9.41 -9.21 -3.50
N GLN A 254 -8.20 -9.59 -3.94
CA GLN A 254 -7.02 -9.75 -3.08
C GLN A 254 -6.33 -8.43 -2.70
N PHE A 255 -6.48 -7.39 -3.52
CA PHE A 255 -5.85 -6.07 -3.32
C PHE A 255 -6.78 -5.06 -2.66
N LEU A 256 -8.08 -5.36 -2.61
CA LEU A 256 -9.06 -4.51 -1.97
C LEU A 256 -9.03 -4.72 -0.46
N PRO A 257 -9.12 -3.65 0.35
CA PRO A 257 -9.11 -3.77 1.80
C PRO A 257 -10.30 -4.60 2.30
N LYS A 258 -10.05 -5.88 2.62
CA LYS A 258 -11.08 -6.79 3.15
C LYS A 258 -11.71 -6.29 4.45
N TYR A 259 -10.98 -5.47 5.20
CA TYR A 259 -11.32 -5.04 6.56
C TYR A 259 -11.66 -3.54 6.67
N TYR A 260 -11.69 -2.80 5.55
CA TYR A 260 -12.12 -1.39 5.53
C TYR A 260 -13.64 -1.25 5.25
N VAL A 261 -14.23 -2.24 4.58
CA VAL A 261 -15.57 -2.14 3.96
C VAL A 261 -16.72 -2.21 4.97
N GLN A 262 -16.49 -2.66 6.22
CA GLN A 262 -17.58 -2.84 7.19
C GLN A 262 -18.18 -1.52 7.72
N ASN A 263 -17.48 -0.39 7.62
CA ASN A 263 -17.84 0.84 8.36
C ASN A 263 -18.42 1.99 7.52
N ASN A 264 -18.37 1.95 6.18
CA ASN A 264 -18.84 3.08 5.36
C ASN A 264 -20.27 2.93 4.81
N ILE A 265 -20.97 1.83 5.13
CA ILE A 265 -22.36 1.59 4.66
C ILE A 265 -23.41 2.11 5.65
N SER A 266 -23.02 2.58 6.86
CA SER A 266 -23.96 3.01 7.90
C SER A 266 -24.03 4.52 8.17
N ASN A 267 -23.25 5.36 7.49
CA ASN A 267 -23.19 6.80 7.80
C ASN A 267 -23.69 7.72 6.67
N ASN A 268 -24.60 7.25 5.83
CA ASN A 268 -25.39 8.14 4.98
C ASN A 268 -26.86 8.14 5.43
N HIS A 269 -27.14 8.90 6.49
CA HIS A 269 -28.45 9.50 6.68
C HIS A 269 -28.29 10.89 7.30
N THR A 270 -28.70 11.88 6.50
CA THR A 270 -29.05 13.29 6.78
C THR A 270 -29.02 13.80 8.22
N LEU A 271 -28.34 14.94 8.44
CA LEU A 271 -28.78 16.11 9.23
C LEU A 271 -27.94 17.31 8.72
N GLU A 272 -28.43 18.11 7.77
CA GLU A 272 -29.19 19.35 7.96
C GLU A 272 -28.58 20.34 8.97
N GLU A 273 -28.39 21.56 8.44
CA GLU A 273 -27.90 22.77 9.09
C GLU A 273 -28.62 23.07 10.41
N ASN A 274 -27.87 23.57 11.39
CA ASN A 274 -28.30 24.70 12.20
C ASN A 274 -27.10 25.38 12.85
N SER A 275 -26.78 26.56 12.30
CA SER A 275 -26.05 27.63 12.95
C SER A 275 -26.84 28.17 14.14
N LEU A 276 -26.20 28.36 15.31
CA LEU A 276 -26.52 29.45 16.24
C LEU A 276 -25.29 29.78 17.10
N ASP A 277 -25.10 31.09 17.24
CA ASP A 277 -24.07 31.83 17.98
C ASP A 277 -23.93 31.46 19.47
N ALA A 278 -22.74 31.69 20.05
CA ALA A 278 -22.55 32.79 21.02
C ALA A 278 -21.22 32.72 21.80
N ASN A 279 -20.52 33.85 21.72
CA ASN A 279 -19.76 34.54 22.77
C ASN A 279 -18.34 34.09 23.18
N ALA A 280 -17.43 35.03 22.88
CA ALA A 280 -16.17 35.26 23.55
C ALA A 280 -16.37 35.73 24.99
N ASP A 281 -15.44 35.38 25.87
CA ASP A 281 -14.92 36.29 26.90
C ASP A 281 -13.52 35.82 27.35
N GLU A 282 -12.63 36.81 27.51
CA GLU A 282 -11.27 36.71 28.01
C GLU A 282 -11.23 36.50 29.54
N GLU A 283 -10.23 35.79 30.08
CA GLU A 283 -9.30 36.34 31.09
C GLU A 283 -8.12 35.40 31.45
N LYS A 284 -6.92 36.01 31.41
CA LYS A 284 -5.67 35.87 32.21
C LYS A 284 -5.72 34.92 33.43
N THR A 285 -4.65 34.26 33.93
CA THR A 285 -3.21 34.56 34.09
C THR A 285 -2.58 33.28 34.72
N GLY A 286 -1.39 32.82 34.30
CA GLY A 286 -0.15 32.88 35.11
C GLY A 286 0.04 31.73 36.13
N ASP A 287 0.97 30.80 35.90
CA ASP A 287 2.29 30.72 36.56
C ASP A 287 2.97 29.34 36.39
N SER A 288 4.26 29.32 36.69
CA SER A 288 5.37 28.46 36.27
C SER A 288 5.56 27.19 37.11
N ALA A 289 6.19 26.14 36.53
CA ALA A 289 7.48 25.57 36.97
C ALA A 289 7.69 24.06 36.65
N LEU A 290 8.83 23.82 35.96
CA LEU A 290 9.85 22.77 36.16
C LEU A 290 9.56 21.25 35.95
N LYS A 291 10.12 20.76 34.83
CA LYS A 291 10.99 19.57 34.61
C LYS A 291 10.93 18.41 35.62
N ILE A 292 10.67 17.19 35.12
CA ILE A 292 11.58 16.02 35.22
C ILE A 292 11.44 15.16 33.95
N VAL A 293 12.59 14.86 33.32
CA VAL A 293 12.78 13.85 32.26
C VAL A 293 12.98 12.50 32.94
N GLN A 294 12.25 11.46 32.52
CA GLN A 294 12.71 10.09 32.73
C GLN A 294 12.21 9.16 31.62
N GLU A 295 13.13 8.81 30.73
CA GLU A 295 13.02 7.67 29.81
C GLU A 295 12.84 6.38 30.59
N SER A 296 11.89 5.55 30.18
CA SER A 296 11.89 4.11 30.45
C SER A 296 11.15 3.42 29.32
N GLY A 297 11.93 2.74 28.47
CA GLY A 297 11.43 1.94 27.37
C GLY A 297 10.63 0.74 27.88
N SER A 298 9.36 0.69 27.51
CA SER A 298 8.53 -0.51 27.57
C SER A 298 8.00 -0.76 26.16
N ILE A 299 8.45 -1.85 25.54
CA ILE A 299 7.90 -2.33 24.28
C ILE A 299 6.52 -2.92 24.60
N HIS A 300 5.47 -2.10 24.45
CA HIS A 300 4.09 -2.55 24.63
C HIS A 300 3.65 -3.39 23.43
N HIS A 301 3.39 -4.69 23.64
CA HIS A 301 2.86 -5.59 22.62
C HIS A 301 1.43 -5.14 22.22
N PRO A 302 1.06 -5.11 20.92
CA PRO A 302 -0.21 -4.55 20.44
C PRO A 302 -1.49 -5.22 20.97
N LEU A 303 -1.36 -6.38 21.62
CA LEU A 303 -2.47 -7.15 22.21
C LEU A 303 -2.58 -6.99 23.73
N LEU A 304 -1.73 -6.20 24.38
CA LEU A 304 -1.82 -5.99 25.83
C LEU A 304 -2.86 -4.91 26.14
N TYR A 305 -3.98 -5.35 26.70
CA TYR A 305 -4.98 -4.53 27.35
C TYR A 305 -4.44 -4.11 28.73
N ASN A 306 -4.10 -2.83 28.92
CA ASN A 306 -4.02 -2.25 30.26
C ASN A 306 -5.33 -1.51 30.52
N SER A 307 -6.13 -2.07 31.42
CA SER A 307 -7.31 -1.44 32.00
C SER A 307 -6.94 -0.83 33.35
N ASP A 308 -6.89 0.50 33.41
CA ASP A 308 -7.08 1.31 34.61
C ASP A 308 -8.20 2.29 34.25
N THR A 309 -9.32 2.47 34.92
CA THR A 309 -9.89 1.98 36.19
C THR A 309 -11.40 2.23 36.07
N ASP A 310 -12.23 1.22 36.33
CA ASP A 310 -13.47 1.38 37.10
C ASP A 310 -13.93 -0.01 37.57
N ILE A 311 -14.04 -0.12 38.90
CA ILE A 311 -14.25 -1.33 39.67
C ILE A 311 -15.70 -1.81 39.53
N VAL A 312 -15.93 -3.01 39.00
CA VAL A 312 -16.92 -3.97 39.53
C VAL A 312 -16.42 -5.40 39.31
N ASN A 313 -16.28 -6.11 40.43
CA ASN A 313 -15.99 -7.53 40.66
C ASN A 313 -16.14 -8.50 39.46
N SER A 314 -15.15 -9.38 39.27
CA SER A 314 -15.36 -10.82 39.38
C SER A 314 -14.04 -11.60 39.33
N GLU A 315 -13.97 -12.59 40.21
CA GLU A 315 -12.83 -13.42 40.58
C GLU A 315 -12.27 -14.26 39.42
N SER A 316 -10.95 -14.42 39.41
CA SER A 316 -10.29 -15.55 38.73
C SER A 316 -10.68 -16.86 39.42
N PRO A 317 -10.77 -17.98 38.70
CA PRO A 317 -9.98 -19.11 39.20
C PRO A 317 -9.38 -20.01 38.10
N LEU A 318 -8.10 -20.34 38.29
CA LEU A 318 -7.59 -21.66 37.94
C LEU A 318 -8.21 -22.70 38.88
N GLY A 319 -8.67 -23.82 38.30
CA GLY A 319 -8.65 -25.16 38.91
C GLY A 319 -9.77 -25.50 39.90
N ASN A 320 -10.76 -26.28 39.46
CA ASN A 320 -10.93 -27.66 39.93
C ASN A 320 -12.03 -28.40 39.15
N SER A 321 -11.79 -29.69 39.01
CA SER A 321 -12.67 -30.74 38.50
C SER A 321 -14.10 -30.67 39.04
N ASN A 322 -15.09 -30.79 38.14
CA ASN A 322 -16.18 -31.77 38.17
C ASN A 322 -17.10 -31.55 36.95
N GLU A 323 -17.47 -32.66 36.29
CA GLU A 323 -18.44 -32.71 35.21
C GLU A 323 -19.81 -32.17 35.66
N ALA A 324 -20.35 -31.19 34.92
CA ALA A 324 -21.72 -31.18 34.39
C ALA A 324 -22.06 -29.83 33.75
N THR A 325 -22.17 -29.84 32.42
CA THR A 325 -23.16 -29.09 31.63
C THR A 325 -23.36 -27.59 31.91
N ILE A 326 -22.54 -26.72 31.29
CA ILE A 326 -23.03 -25.44 30.72
C ILE A 326 -22.28 -25.17 29.40
N SER A 327 -23.00 -25.33 28.29
CA SER A 327 -22.63 -24.82 26.97
C SER A 327 -22.69 -23.28 26.99
N SER A 328 -21.54 -22.62 27.07
CA SER A 328 -21.42 -21.20 26.70
C SER A 328 -20.23 -21.04 25.76
N GLY A 329 -20.47 -21.41 24.49
CA GLY A 329 -19.57 -21.06 23.40
C GLY A 329 -19.67 -19.57 23.13
N TYR A 330 -18.52 -18.89 23.08
CA TYR A 330 -18.40 -17.58 22.44
C TYR A 330 -18.67 -17.73 20.94
N VAL A 331 -19.95 -17.85 20.59
CA VAL A 331 -20.44 -17.76 19.21
C VAL A 331 -20.71 -16.28 18.95
N ASN A 332 -19.68 -15.54 18.55
CA ASN A 332 -19.91 -14.25 17.92
C ASN A 332 -20.61 -14.53 16.58
N LYS A 333 -21.94 -14.35 16.56
CA LYS A 333 -22.75 -14.21 15.35
C LYS A 333 -22.26 -12.96 14.61
N PHE A 334 -21.17 -13.08 13.87
CA PHE A 334 -20.98 -12.25 12.69
C PHE A 334 -22.11 -12.64 11.76
N SER A 335 -23.12 -11.78 11.73
CA SER A 335 -24.19 -11.87 10.76
C SER A 335 -23.54 -11.97 9.38
N LYS A 336 -23.72 -13.11 8.71
CA LYS A 336 -23.62 -13.23 7.26
C LYS A 336 -24.72 -12.35 6.66
N ASN A 337 -24.61 -11.05 6.84
CA ASN A 337 -25.36 -10.11 6.04
C ASN A 337 -24.83 -10.30 4.62
N ASN A 338 -25.71 -10.73 3.71
CA ASN A 338 -25.46 -10.82 2.28
C ASN A 338 -25.01 -9.44 1.77
N CYS A 339 -23.73 -9.12 1.91
CA CYS A 339 -23.07 -8.09 1.13
C CYS A 339 -23.16 -8.57 -0.32
N LYS A 340 -23.95 -7.89 -1.15
CA LYS A 340 -23.91 -8.10 -2.59
C LYS A 340 -22.44 -7.98 -3.01
N ILE A 341 -21.82 -9.08 -3.41
CA ILE A 341 -20.43 -9.08 -3.89
C ILE A 341 -20.42 -8.13 -5.10
N LYS A 342 -19.86 -6.93 -4.91
CA LYS A 342 -19.64 -6.00 -6.00
C LYS A 342 -18.62 -6.65 -6.92
N ARG A 343 -19.00 -6.93 -8.16
CA ARG A 343 -18.05 -7.38 -9.17
C ARG A 343 -17.22 -6.18 -9.63
N HIS A 344 -15.92 -6.42 -9.77
CA HIS A 344 -14.96 -5.43 -10.22
C HIS A 344 -14.64 -5.64 -11.70
N GLY A 345 -14.24 -4.57 -12.40
CA GLY A 345 -13.79 -4.67 -13.79
C GLY A 345 -14.89 -4.98 -14.81
N LEU A 346 -16.15 -4.69 -14.51
CA LEU A 346 -17.32 -5.01 -15.36
C LEU A 346 -17.28 -4.37 -16.76
N CYS A 347 -16.54 -3.28 -16.92
CA CYS A 347 -16.37 -2.60 -18.21
C CYS A 347 -15.13 -3.10 -18.98
N LEU A 348 -14.28 -3.94 -18.35
CA LEU A 348 -12.98 -4.32 -18.89
C LEU A 348 -13.04 -5.66 -19.64
N THR A 349 -12.53 -5.64 -20.87
CA THR A 349 -12.22 -6.84 -21.65
C THR A 349 -10.84 -7.38 -21.30
N GLN A 350 -10.52 -8.60 -21.77
CA GLN A 350 -9.15 -9.12 -21.71
C GLN A 350 -8.14 -8.19 -22.36
N SER A 351 -8.50 -7.57 -23.49
CA SER A 351 -7.63 -6.61 -24.19
C SER A 351 -7.39 -5.34 -23.37
N ASP A 352 -8.38 -4.86 -22.61
CA ASP A 352 -8.18 -3.75 -21.66
C ASP A 352 -7.19 -4.14 -20.56
N MET A 353 -7.33 -5.33 -19.98
CA MET A 353 -6.42 -5.84 -18.95
C MET A 353 -4.98 -5.99 -19.48
N ASP A 354 -4.82 -6.46 -20.72
CA ASP A 354 -3.50 -6.56 -21.36
C ASP A 354 -2.90 -5.17 -21.61
N ARG A 355 -3.70 -4.18 -22.01
CA ARG A 355 -3.24 -2.78 -22.14
C ARG A 355 -2.80 -2.19 -20.80
N ILE A 356 -3.53 -2.43 -19.71
CA ILE A 356 -3.13 -2.00 -18.36
C ILE A 356 -1.79 -2.65 -17.98
N LYS A 357 -1.63 -3.95 -18.25
CA LYS A 357 -0.38 -4.67 -17.99
C LYS A 357 0.80 -4.09 -18.79
N CYS A 358 0.60 -3.82 -20.09
CA CYS A 358 1.61 -3.19 -20.94
C CYS A 358 2.00 -1.81 -20.42
N PHE A 359 1.03 -0.98 -20.04
CA PHE A 359 1.29 0.32 -19.40
C PHE A 359 2.21 0.18 -18.17
N VAL A 360 1.85 -0.69 -17.22
CA VAL A 360 2.61 -0.86 -15.97
C VAL A 360 4.04 -1.34 -16.27
N GLN A 361 4.19 -2.25 -17.24
CA GLN A 361 5.48 -2.75 -17.68
C GLN A 361 6.32 -1.66 -18.38
N ASP A 362 5.73 -0.88 -19.28
CA ASP A 362 6.42 0.21 -19.99
C ASP A 362 6.85 1.31 -19.03
N PHE A 363 5.96 1.73 -18.12
CA PHE A 363 6.31 2.68 -17.05
C PHE A 363 7.53 2.20 -16.27
N CYS A 364 7.57 0.93 -15.89
CA CYS A 364 8.66 0.37 -15.12
C CYS A 364 9.96 0.31 -15.92
N ILE A 365 9.94 -0.35 -17.09
CA ILE A 365 11.13 -0.67 -17.87
C ILE A 365 11.69 0.57 -18.59
N GLN A 366 10.84 1.41 -19.14
CA GLN A 366 11.26 2.57 -19.96
C GLN A 366 11.42 3.85 -19.12
N GLY A 367 10.71 3.95 -17.99
CA GLY A 367 10.73 5.14 -17.13
C GLY A 367 11.48 4.92 -15.82
N LEU A 368 10.89 4.13 -14.93
CA LEU A 368 11.32 4.00 -13.53
C LEU A 368 12.74 3.44 -13.40
N ILE A 369 13.04 2.35 -14.11
CA ILE A 369 14.33 1.66 -13.99
C ILE A 369 15.49 2.53 -14.48
N PRO A 370 15.45 3.12 -15.69
CA PRO A 370 16.49 4.06 -16.15
C PRO A 370 16.67 5.25 -15.22
N PHE A 371 15.58 5.74 -14.62
CA PHE A 371 15.65 6.81 -13.62
C PHE A 371 16.41 6.36 -12.36
N ILE A 372 16.07 5.19 -11.80
CA ILE A 372 16.73 4.63 -10.62
C ILE A 372 18.22 4.41 -10.90
N GLU A 373 18.58 3.81 -12.05
CA GLU A 373 19.98 3.59 -12.45
C GLU A 373 20.78 4.90 -12.46
N LYS A 374 20.22 5.94 -13.09
CA LYS A 374 20.84 7.27 -13.15
C LYS A 374 21.03 7.85 -11.74
N ARG A 375 20.03 7.71 -10.87
CA ARG A 375 20.09 8.24 -9.49
C ARG A 375 21.11 7.49 -8.64
N VAL A 376 21.13 6.16 -8.71
CA VAL A 376 22.09 5.30 -8.00
C VAL A 376 23.53 5.63 -8.43
N ARG A 377 23.77 5.84 -9.73
CA ARG A 377 25.08 6.27 -10.25
C ARG A 377 25.50 7.64 -9.70
N MET A 378 24.62 8.64 -9.77
CA MET A 378 24.89 9.97 -9.23
C MET A 378 25.19 9.95 -7.73
N LEU A 379 24.43 9.16 -6.95
CA LEU A 379 24.66 9.01 -5.51
C LEU A 379 26.00 8.32 -5.22
N SER A 380 26.35 7.29 -5.99
CA SER A 380 27.64 6.61 -5.88
C SER A 380 28.81 7.57 -6.13
N GLU A 381 28.73 8.39 -7.17
CA GLU A 381 29.73 9.43 -7.48
C GLU A 381 29.83 10.47 -6.35
N GLN A 382 28.71 10.95 -5.82
CA GLN A 382 28.71 11.90 -4.69
C GLN A 382 29.40 11.31 -3.45
N VAL A 383 29.14 10.04 -3.12
CA VAL A 383 29.80 9.36 -2.00
C VAL A 383 31.29 9.18 -2.26
N ALA A 384 31.68 8.80 -3.48
CA ALA A 384 33.09 8.67 -3.85
C ALA A 384 33.83 10.02 -3.74
N ASN A 385 33.23 11.11 -4.21
CA ASN A 385 33.81 12.45 -4.17
C ASN A 385 33.95 13.00 -2.75
N ARG A 386 33.00 12.71 -1.85
CA ARG A 386 33.11 13.09 -0.43
C ARG A 386 34.24 12.38 0.31
N LYS A 387 34.59 11.15 -0.09
CA LYS A 387 35.74 10.41 0.47
C LYS A 387 37.09 11.07 0.11
N GLY A 388 37.13 11.96 -0.89
CA GLY A 388 38.34 12.71 -1.26
C GLY A 388 38.67 13.89 -0.32
N LEU A 389 37.67 14.59 0.21
CA LEU A 389 37.87 15.76 1.10
C LEU A 389 38.31 15.40 2.52
N HIS A 390 37.88 14.24 3.04
CA HIS A 390 38.30 13.78 4.39
C HIS A 390 39.76 13.31 4.45
N ARG A 391 40.44 13.16 3.30
CA ARG A 391 41.87 12.83 3.26
C ARG A 391 42.78 14.04 3.47
N THR A 392 42.29 15.26 3.27
CA THR A 392 43.12 16.48 3.34
C THR A 392 43.21 17.08 4.75
N LEU A 393 42.36 16.67 5.70
CA LEU A 393 42.38 17.19 7.09
C LEU A 393 42.77 16.16 8.17
N PHE A 394 43.00 14.90 7.80
CA PHE A 394 43.48 13.85 8.72
C PHE A 394 44.80 13.21 8.26
N GLY A 395 45.69 14.02 7.68
CA GLY A 395 47.02 13.61 7.22
C GLY A 395 48.02 13.26 8.34
N VAL A 396 47.66 13.43 9.61
CA VAL A 396 48.53 13.09 10.74
C VAL A 396 47.71 12.29 11.75
N THR A 397 47.81 10.96 11.68
CA THR A 397 47.68 9.94 12.78
C THR A 397 47.14 8.57 12.36
N LYS A 398 46.80 8.30 11.09
CA LYS A 398 46.40 6.94 10.66
C LYS A 398 47.51 6.15 9.96
N LYS A 399 48.56 5.83 10.71
CA LYS A 399 49.24 4.53 10.63
C LYS A 399 48.91 3.84 11.95
N PHE A 400 47.92 2.94 12.02
CA PHE A 400 47.85 1.80 12.97
C PHE A 400 46.48 1.10 13.09
N PHE A 401 45.38 1.57 12.48
CA PHE A 401 44.12 0.82 12.54
C PHE A 401 43.53 0.56 11.15
N GLY A 402 43.42 -0.73 10.85
CA GLY A 402 43.07 -1.31 9.56
C GLY A 402 41.70 -0.92 9.03
N ASN A 403 41.59 -1.05 7.70
CA ASN A 403 40.41 -0.81 6.91
C ASN A 403 39.24 -1.71 7.35
N LYS A 404 38.16 -1.09 7.84
CA LYS A 404 36.80 -1.60 7.67
C LYS A 404 36.06 -0.65 6.73
N PRO A 405 35.29 -1.15 5.74
CA PRO A 405 34.46 -0.29 4.91
C PRO A 405 33.38 0.37 5.80
N GLY A 406 33.30 1.70 5.72
CA GLY A 406 32.41 2.52 6.55
C GLY A 406 30.92 2.32 6.24
N VAL A 407 30.14 2.42 7.31
CA VAL A 407 28.70 2.18 7.48
C VAL A 407 27.79 2.84 6.42
N GLN A 408 28.21 3.92 5.76
CA GLN A 408 27.40 4.58 4.72
C GLN A 408 27.47 3.93 3.34
N THR A 409 28.49 3.12 3.04
CA THR A 409 28.56 2.38 1.76
C THR A 409 27.57 1.20 1.75
N ARG A 410 27.04 0.84 2.93
CA ARG A 410 26.07 -0.23 3.11
C ARG A 410 24.67 0.16 2.64
N PHE A 411 24.27 1.43 2.79
CA PHE A 411 22.94 1.91 2.39
C PHE A 411 22.66 1.82 0.88
N ILE A 412 23.65 2.11 0.03
CA ILE A 412 23.48 2.01 -1.44
C ILE A 412 23.48 0.54 -1.89
N PHE A 413 24.21 -0.34 -1.19
CA PHE A 413 24.20 -1.78 -1.45
C PHE A 413 22.93 -2.47 -0.91
N GLU A 414 22.43 -2.09 0.27
CA GLU A 414 21.15 -2.56 0.82
C GLU A 414 19.95 -2.09 -0.02
N PHE A 415 20.06 -0.93 -0.68
CA PHE A 415 19.07 -0.45 -1.66
C PHE A 415 18.94 -1.35 -2.89
N CYS A 416 20.01 -2.04 -3.32
CA CYS A 416 19.87 -3.13 -4.29
C CYS A 416 19.40 -4.42 -3.60
N CYS A 417 20.00 -4.83 -2.47
CA CYS A 417 19.71 -6.14 -1.85
C CYS A 417 18.30 -6.33 -1.25
N ILE A 418 17.53 -5.28 -1.01
CA ILE A 418 16.11 -5.42 -0.63
C ILE A 418 15.23 -5.71 -1.87
N TRP A 419 15.72 -5.40 -3.07
CA TRP A 419 14.95 -5.33 -4.32
C TRP A 419 15.48 -6.29 -5.41
N THR A 420 16.72 -6.76 -5.25
CA THR A 420 17.39 -7.92 -5.89
C THR A 420 17.50 -9.03 -4.86
#